data_AF-A0A7V5GUJ7-F1
#
_entry.id   AF-A0A7V5GUJ7-F1
#
_cell.length_a   1.000
_cell.length_b   1.000
_cell.length_c   1.000
_cell.angle_alpha   90.00
_cell.angle_beta   90.00
_cell.angle_gamma   90.00
#
_symmetry.space_group_name_H-M   'P 1'
#
loop_
_entity.id
_entity.type
_entity.pdbx_description
1 polymer ?
#
loop_
_entity_poly.entity_id
_entity_poly.type
_entity_poly.pdbx_seq_one_letter_code
_entity_poly.pdbx_strand_id
1 'polypeptide(L)' 'MSIFRPTPKRPLKTVLVKPAGPDCNLACDYCFYLEKEAMFPGTRRHRMSDEILREMIRQVMTRGSR' A
#
# COMPACT_ATOMS: atom_id res chain seq x y z
N MET A 1 31.88 15.74 12.88
CA MET A 1 30.64 16.54 13.05
C MET A 1 29.84 16.46 11.75
N SER A 2 29.03 15.39 11.54
CA SER A 2 28.23 15.27 10.32
C SER A 2 26.92 16.02 10.51
N ILE A 3 26.73 17.11 9.77
CA ILE A 3 25.54 17.94 9.81
C ILE A 3 24.44 17.20 9.03
N PHE A 4 23.68 16.35 9.73
CA PHE A 4 22.51 15.69 9.15
C PHE A 4 21.39 16.73 9.00
N ARG A 5 21.28 17.32 7.81
CA ARG A 5 20.25 18.31 7.50
C ARG A 5 18.96 17.57 7.16
N PRO A 6 17.88 17.65 7.97
CA PRO A 6 16.66 16.91 7.68
C PRO A 6 16.04 17.42 6.38
N THR A 7 15.80 16.53 5.43
CA THR A 7 15.08 16.85 4.20
C THR A 7 13.64 17.24 4.52
N PRO A 8 13.11 18.36 3.97
CA PRO A 8 11.73 18.75 4.20
C PRO A 8 10.78 17.69 3.66
N LYS A 9 9.94 17.13 4.54
CA LYS A 9 8.94 16.13 4.14
C LYS A 9 7.81 16.82 3.38
N ARG A 10 7.58 16.39 2.14
CA ARG A 10 6.42 16.84 1.35
C ARG A 10 5.14 16.29 2.00
N PRO A 11 4.06 17.10 2.06
CA PRO A 11 2.82 16.62 2.64
C PRO A 11 2.19 15.51 1.79
N LEU A 12 1.60 14.53 2.45
CA LEU A 12 0.87 13.45 1.80
C LEU A 12 -0.44 14.01 1.24
N LYS A 13 -0.70 13.83 -0.06
CA LYS A 13 -1.94 14.31 -0.70
C LYS A 13 -2.91 13.19 -1.07
N THR A 14 -2.40 12.09 -1.60
CA THR A 14 -3.21 10.97 -2.09
C THR A 14 -2.50 9.65 -1.82
N VAL A 15 -3.27 8.58 -1.61
CA VAL A 15 -2.78 7.21 -1.49
C VAL A 15 -3.53 6.30 -2.46
N LEU A 16 -2.83 5.32 -3.03
CA LEU A 16 -3.44 4.22 -3.79
C LEU A 16 -3.30 2.95 -2.94
N VAL A 17 -4.42 2.33 -2.60
CA VAL A 17 -4.45 1.18 -1.69
C VAL A 17 -4.93 -0.07 -2.44
N LYS A 18 -4.27 -1.20 -2.19
CA LYS A 18 -4.61 -2.52 -2.78
C LYS A 18 -4.93 -3.53 -1.68
N PRO A 19 -6.14 -3.50 -1.09
CA PRO A 19 -6.47 -4.29 0.09
C PRO A 19 -6.54 -5.79 -0.18
N ALA A 20 -6.70 -6.18 -1.46
CA ALA A 20 -6.73 -7.57 -1.91
C ALA A 20 -5.41 -8.04 -2.55
N GLY A 21 -4.34 -7.24 -2.48
CA GLY A 21 -3.09 -7.55 -3.16
C GLY A 21 -3.30 -7.85 -4.66
N PRO A 22 -2.63 -8.87 -5.23
CA PRO A 22 -2.81 -9.31 -6.61
C PRO A 22 -4.05 -10.20 -6.84
N ASP A 23 -4.78 -10.61 -5.79
CA ASP A 23 -5.90 -11.54 -5.92
C ASP A 23 -7.06 -10.93 -6.72
N CYS A 24 -7.51 -11.65 -7.75
CA CYS A 24 -8.67 -11.29 -8.55
C CYS A 24 -9.47 -12.56 -8.90
N ASN A 25 -10.79 -12.44 -9.08
CA ASN A 25 -11.64 -13.52 -9.56
C ASN A 25 -11.73 -13.58 -11.09
N LEU A 26 -10.96 -12.75 -11.80
CA LEU A 26 -10.86 -12.70 -13.25
C LEU A 26 -9.42 -12.95 -13.69
N ALA A 27 -9.25 -13.43 -14.92
CA ALA A 27 -7.97 -13.67 -15.56
C ALA A 27 -7.90 -12.95 -16.92
N CYS A 28 -7.99 -11.61 -16.90
CA CYS A 28 -7.98 -10.83 -18.14
C CYS A 28 -6.60 -10.92 -18.82
N ASP A 29 -6.58 -11.16 -20.13
CA ASP A 29 -5.35 -11.33 -20.93
C ASP A 29 -4.40 -10.12 -20.87
N TYR A 30 -4.93 -8.92 -20.60
CA TYR A 30 -4.16 -7.69 -20.50
C TYR A 30 -3.72 -7.33 -19.07
N CYS A 31 -4.12 -8.10 -18.06
CA CYS A 31 -3.87 -7.76 -16.66
C CYS A 31 -2.51 -8.25 -16.18
N PHE A 32 -1.49 -7.41 -16.32
CA PHE A 32 -0.14 -7.68 -15.78
C PHE A 32 -0.06 -7.71 -14.24
N TYR A 33 -1.16 -7.40 -13.54
CA TYR A 33 -1.16 -7.29 -12.07
C TYR A 33 -1.39 -8.62 -11.35
N LEU A 34 -2.06 -9.57 -12.00
CA LEU A 34 -2.34 -10.90 -11.43
C LEU A 34 -1.03 -11.66 -11.16
N GLU A 35 -0.06 -11.58 -12.07
CA GLU A 35 1.26 -12.23 -11.96
C GLU A 35 2.08 -11.78 -10.73
N LYS A 36 1.70 -10.69 -10.07
CA LYS A 36 2.38 -10.19 -8.87
C LYS A 36 2.16 -11.07 -7.64
N GLU A 37 1.26 -12.06 -7.71
CA GLU A 37 1.14 -13.12 -6.70
C GLU A 37 2.49 -13.81 -6.42
N ALA A 38 3.32 -14.01 -7.45
CA ALA A 38 4.63 -14.65 -7.32
C ALA A 38 5.59 -13.89 -6.38
N MET A 39 5.32 -12.63 -6.06
CA MET A 39 6.13 -11.83 -5.13
C MET A 39 5.88 -12.16 -3.65
N PHE A 40 4.85 -12.96 -3.33
CA PHE A 40 4.41 -13.23 -1.96
C PHE A 40 4.37 -14.74 -1.65
N PRO A 41 5.53 -15.44 -1.70
CA PRO A 41 5.57 -16.88 -1.46
C PRO A 41 5.05 -17.22 -0.05
N GLY A 42 4.20 -18.23 0.05
CA GLY A 42 3.63 -18.70 1.32
C GLY A 42 2.33 -18.01 1.75
N THR A 43 1.89 -16.95 1.05
CA THR A 43 0.60 -16.31 1.33
C THR A 43 -0.43 -16.70 0.27
N ARG A 44 -1.43 -17.52 0.64
CA ARG A 44 -2.51 -17.92 -0.29
C ARG A 44 -3.63 -16.89 -0.47
N ARG A 45 -3.78 -15.96 0.48
CA ARG A 45 -4.87 -14.97 0.46
C ARG A 45 -4.33 -13.62 0.89
N HIS A 46 -4.28 -12.69 -0.05
CA HIS A 46 -3.72 -11.36 0.17
C HIS A 46 -4.83 -10.44 0.68
N ARG A 47 -5.12 -10.44 1.97
CA ARG A 47 -6.12 -9.55 2.55
C ARG A 47 -5.51 -8.66 3.62
N MET A 48 -5.65 -7.37 3.43
CA MET A 48 -5.38 -6.39 4.47
C MET A 48 -6.26 -6.69 5.68
N SER A 49 -5.64 -6.79 6.86
CA SER A 49 -6.37 -6.95 8.11
C SER A 49 -7.08 -5.66 8.51
N ASP A 50 -8.16 -5.79 9.28
CA ASP A 50 -8.88 -4.64 9.84
C ASP A 50 -7.99 -3.73 10.68
N GLU A 51 -7.03 -4.30 11.39
CA GLU A 51 -6.05 -3.55 12.17
C GLU A 51 -5.22 -2.61 11.27
N ILE A 52 -4.68 -3.15 10.18
CA ILE A 52 -3.92 -2.38 9.20
C ILE A 52 -4.80 -1.35 8.48
N LEU A 53 -6.04 -1.71 8.15
CA LEU A 53 -7.01 -0.79 7.56
C LEU A 53 -7.26 0.43 8.45
N ARG A 54 -7.55 0.21 9.75
CA ARG A 54 -7.79 1.29 10.72
C ARG A 54 -6.56 2.17 10.88
N GLU A 55 -5.38 1.56 11.00
CA GLU A 55 -4.13 2.29 11.15
C GLU A 55 -3.79 3.11 9.90
N MET A 56 -3.99 2.55 8.71
CA MET A 56 -3.81 3.26 7.44
C MET A 56 -4.70 4.50 7.35
N ILE A 57 -6.00 4.36 7.65
CA ILE A 57 -6.95 5.49 7.67
C ILE A 57 -6.49 6.55 8.67
N ARG A 58 -6.12 6.14 9.90
CA ARG A 58 -5.62 7.05 10.93
C ARG A 58 -4.39 7.83 10.44
N GLN A 59 -3.44 7.18 9.79
CA GLN A 59 -2.25 7.84 9.27
C GLN A 59 -2.58 8.82 8.13
N VAL A 60 -3.47 8.45 7.20
CA VAL A 60 -3.87 9.34 6.10
C VAL A 60 -4.56 10.59 6.64
N MET A 61 -5.47 10.44 7.61
CA MET A 61 -6.20 11.57 8.20
C MET A 61 -5.32 12.48 9.06
N THR A 62 -4.27 11.93 9.68
CA THR A 62 -3.37 12.70 10.56
C THR A 62 -2.17 13.30 9.85
N ARG A 63 -1.72 12.71 8.73
CA ARG A 63 -0.52 13.13 7.97
C ARG A 63 -0.84 13.72 6.59
N GLY A 64 -2.10 13.65 6.15
CA GLY A 64 -2.56 14.29 4.94
C GLY A 64 -2.51 15.81 5.05
N SER A 65 -2.06 16.50 4.00
CA SER A 65 -2.29 17.95 3.90
C SER A 65 -3.79 18.18 3.72
N ARG A 66 -4.36 19.05 4.56
CA ARG A 66 -5.65 19.68 4.28
C ARG A 66 -5.53 20.57 3.04
#